data_AF-A0A975FXX0-F1
#
_entry.id   AF-A0A975FXX0-F1
#
_cell.length_a   1.000
_cell.length_b   1.000
_cell.length_c   1.000
_cell.angle_alpha   90.00
_cell.angle_beta   90.00
_cell.angle_gamma   90.00
#
_symmetry.space_group_name_H-M   'P 1'
#
loop_
_entity.id
_entity.type
_entity.pdbx_description
1 polymer ?
#
loop_
_entity_poly.entity_id
_entity_poly.type
_entity_poly.pdbx_seq_one_letter_code
_entity_poly.pdbx_strand_id
1 'polypeptide(L)'
;MTAKLTAAACRAARGLLGWTVRDLMRAASVSPNTVTTLEDGGSVRPETEAKIVAAFARHGVEITNGTGTGAHLHSTVWRVDFAKGRGRFTAQPASGQPPRMFPDFATQHEVRQWLEQNGYRALSEPEDLWVASA
;
A
#
# COMPACT_ATOMS: atom_id res chain seq x y z
N MET A 1 8.58 21.57 2.84
CA MET A 1 7.93 21.64 4.17
C MET A 1 7.40 20.26 4.48
N THR A 2 7.81 19.63 5.58
CA THR A 2 7.35 18.28 5.93
C THR A 2 5.94 18.35 6.48
N ALA A 3 5.02 17.57 5.91
CA ALA A 3 3.65 17.48 6.37
C ALA A 3 3.58 16.92 7.81
N LYS A 4 2.74 17.52 8.66
CA LYS A 4 2.48 17.06 10.02
C LYS A 4 1.62 15.81 9.99
N LEU A 5 2.10 14.75 10.65
CA LEU A 5 1.34 13.54 10.90
C LEU A 5 0.25 13.82 11.95
N THR A 6 -1.00 13.91 11.52
CA THR A 6 -2.15 14.01 12.42
C THR A 6 -2.82 12.65 12.60
N ALA A 7 -3.64 12.51 13.64
CA ALA A 7 -4.50 11.34 13.85
C ALA A 7 -5.35 10.98 12.62
N ALA A 8 -5.92 12.00 11.95
CA ALA A 8 -6.73 11.80 10.76
C ALA A 8 -5.89 11.36 9.56
N ALA A 9 -4.73 11.98 9.34
CA ALA A 9 -3.81 11.57 8.28
C ALA A 9 -3.26 10.15 8.47
N CYS A 10 -2.94 9.76 9.72
CA CYS A 10 -2.52 8.40 10.04
C CYS A 10 -3.59 7.35 9.69
N ARG A 11 -4.84 7.61 10.10
CA ARG A 11 -5.98 6.74 9.78
C ARG A 11 -6.26 6.68 8.28
N ALA A 12 -6.18 7.82 7.59
CA ALA A 12 -6.34 7.89 6.14
C ALA A 12 -5.26 7.07 5.42
N ALA A 13 -3.99 7.23 5.80
CA ALA A 13 -2.87 6.49 5.23
C ALA A 13 -3.02 4.97 5.41
N ARG A 14 -3.42 4.51 6.61
CA ARG A 14 -3.73 3.10 6.82
C ARG A 14 -4.91 2.63 5.99
N GLY A 15 -5.95 3.46 5.86
CA GLY A 15 -7.11 3.17 5.04
C GLY A 15 -6.74 2.92 3.58
N LEU A 16 -5.92 3.80 3.00
CA LEU A 16 -5.40 3.67 1.63
C LEU A 16 -4.62 2.37 1.43
N LEU A 17 -3.87 1.92 2.45
CA LEU A 17 -3.10 0.67 2.41
C LEU A 17 -3.88 -0.57 2.84
N GLY A 18 -5.14 -0.45 3.29
CA GLY A 18 -5.87 -1.55 3.92
C GLY A 18 -5.17 -2.12 5.17
N TRP A 19 -4.40 -1.28 5.87
CA TRP A 19 -3.60 -1.66 7.04
C TRP A 19 -4.43 -1.65 8.33
N THR A 20 -4.31 -2.75 9.08
CA THR A 20 -4.67 -2.76 10.49
C THR A 20 -3.63 -1.98 11.31
N VAL A 21 -3.95 -1.66 12.56
CA VAL A 21 -2.97 -1.10 13.52
C VAL A 21 -1.73 -2.00 13.63
N ARG A 22 -1.92 -3.32 13.64
CA ARG A 22 -0.82 -4.30 13.70
C ARG A 22 0.08 -4.26 12.47
N ASP A 23 -0.47 -3.97 11.30
CA ASP A 23 0.31 -3.83 10.06
C ASP A 23 1.21 -2.60 10.14
N LEU A 24 0.66 -1.46 10.59
CA LEU A 24 1.45 -0.24 10.80
C LEU A 24 2.54 -0.42 11.85
N MET A 25 2.22 -1.04 12.99
CA MET A 25 3.21 -1.32 14.03
C MET A 25 4.43 -2.09 13.50
N ARG A 26 4.17 -3.14 12.71
CA ARG A 26 5.23 -3.96 12.10
C ARG A 26 6.02 -3.15 11.08
N ALA A 27 5.34 -2.40 10.21
CA ALA A 27 5.98 -1.63 9.15
C ALA A 27 6.86 -0.48 9.68
N ALA A 28 6.45 0.16 10.78
CA ALA A 28 7.15 1.29 11.40
C ALA A 28 8.05 0.88 12.59
N SER A 29 8.01 -0.38 13.03
CA SER A 29 8.70 -0.87 14.23
C SER A 29 8.38 -0.04 15.48
N VAL A 30 7.09 0.17 15.73
CA VAL A 30 6.55 0.93 16.88
C VAL A 30 5.59 0.08 17.70
N SER A 31 5.38 0.46 18.96
CA SER A 31 4.48 -0.25 19.85
C SER A 31 3.00 -0.07 19.45
N PRO A 32 2.10 -1.02 19.77
CA PRO A 32 0.67 -0.86 19.52
C PRO A 32 0.09 0.38 20.20
N ASN A 33 0.48 0.58 21.46
CA ASN A 33 0.01 1.69 22.27
C ASN A 33 0.39 3.03 21.66
N THR A 34 1.57 3.11 21.02
CA THR A 34 2.03 4.31 20.32
C THR A 34 1.13 4.65 19.14
N VAL A 35 0.74 3.65 18.34
CA VAL A 35 -0.17 3.86 17.21
C VAL A 35 -1.54 4.29 17.72
N THR A 36 -2.11 3.59 18.71
CA THR A 36 -3.41 3.96 19.29
C THR A 36 -3.40 5.37 19.86
N THR A 37 -2.37 5.72 20.65
CA THR A 37 -2.21 7.07 21.23
C THR A 37 -2.18 8.14 20.14
N LEU A 38 -1.42 7.92 19.06
CA LEU A 38 -1.35 8.84 17.94
C LEU A 38 -2.73 9.01 17.26
N GLU A 39 -3.46 7.92 17.05
CA GLU A 39 -4.75 7.94 16.34
C GLU A 39 -5.90 8.49 17.17
N ASP A 40 -5.79 8.45 18.48
CA ASP A 40 -6.70 9.13 19.42
C ASP A 40 -6.37 10.63 19.57
N GLY A 41 -5.31 11.12 18.91
CA GLY A 41 -4.90 12.53 18.94
C GLY A 41 -3.89 12.87 20.03
N GLY A 42 -3.37 11.87 20.73
CA GLY A 42 -2.24 12.02 21.65
C GLY A 42 -0.94 12.37 20.93
N SER A 43 0.00 12.95 21.68
CA SER A 43 1.33 13.28 21.15
C SER A 43 2.25 12.07 21.28
N VAL A 44 3.02 11.82 20.22
CA VAL A 44 4.11 10.84 20.21
C VAL A 44 5.43 11.56 19.96
N ARG A 45 6.55 10.89 20.24
CA ARG A 45 7.86 11.51 20.07
C ARG A 45 8.13 11.81 18.59
N PRO A 46 8.83 12.91 18.25
CA PRO A 46 9.15 13.25 16.86
C PRO A 46 9.88 12.13 16.10
N GLU A 47 10.76 11.38 16.79
CA GLU A 47 11.44 10.20 16.24
C GLU A 47 10.47 9.09 15.80
N THR A 48 9.34 8.95 16.51
CA THR A 48 8.33 7.93 16.22
C THR A 48 7.42 8.39 15.09
N GLU A 49 7.05 9.68 15.07
CA GLU A 49 6.33 10.26 13.92
C GLU A 49 7.12 10.05 12.64
N ALA A 50 8.43 10.33 12.66
CA ALA A 50 9.31 10.13 11.52
C ALA A 50 9.33 8.66 11.04
N LYS A 51 9.39 7.69 11.96
CA LYS A 51 9.32 6.25 11.62
C LYS A 51 7.98 5.89 10.96
N ILE A 52 6.89 6.43 11.47
CA ILE A 52 5.55 6.17 10.93
C ILE A 52 5.39 6.79 9.54
N VAL A 53 5.79 8.06 9.35
CA VAL A 53 5.78 8.73 8.04
C VAL A 53 6.67 7.99 7.04
N ALA A 54 7.88 7.58 7.45
CA ALA A 54 8.80 6.83 6.59
C ALA A 54 8.23 5.45 6.21
N ALA A 55 7.50 4.79 7.11
CA ALA A 55 6.83 3.54 6.80
C ALA A 55 5.73 3.75 5.74
N PHE A 56 4.91 4.78 5.86
CA PHE A 56 3.92 5.09 4.82
C PHE A 56 4.59 5.42 3.47
N ALA A 57 5.62 6.27 3.49
CA ALA A 57 6.33 6.68 2.27
C ALA A 57 6.97 5.50 1.54
N ARG A 58 7.56 4.54 2.27
CA ARG A 58 8.08 3.28 1.70
C ARG A 58 7.02 2.42 1.00
N HIS A 59 5.76 2.59 1.39
CA HIS A 59 4.62 1.88 0.80
C HIS A 59 3.82 2.79 -0.15
N GLY A 60 4.43 3.89 -0.61
CA GLY A 60 3.85 4.76 -1.63
C GLY A 60 2.82 5.75 -1.11
N VAL A 61 2.66 5.89 0.22
CA VAL A 61 1.74 6.88 0.80
C VAL A 61 2.50 8.07 1.35
N GLU A 62 2.20 9.24 0.82
CA GLU A 62 2.66 10.53 1.33
C GLU A 62 1.63 11.12 2.31
N ILE A 63 2.10 11.66 3.43
CA ILE A 63 1.26 12.47 4.32
C ILE A 63 1.18 13.89 3.77
N THR A 64 -0.03 14.46 3.72
CA THR A 64 -0.26 15.80 3.17
C THR A 64 -1.12 16.65 4.11
N ASN A 65 -0.90 17.97 4.08
CA ASN A 65 -1.70 18.93 4.83
C ASN A 65 -2.26 20.07 3.96
N GLY A 66 -2.22 19.94 2.62
CA GLY A 66 -2.51 21.02 1.63
C GLY A 66 -3.56 22.05 2.06
N THR A 67 -4.84 21.78 1.79
CA THR A 67 -5.99 22.56 2.31
C THR A 67 -6.61 21.92 3.56
N GLY A 68 -6.09 20.77 3.97
CA GLY A 68 -6.57 19.96 5.07
C GLY A 68 -5.65 18.76 5.28
N THR A 69 -5.77 18.09 6.43
CA THR A 69 -4.92 16.94 6.75
C THR A 69 -5.39 15.67 6.04
N GLY A 70 -4.46 14.90 5.48
CA GLY A 70 -4.77 13.67 4.77
C GLY A 70 -3.55 12.87 4.38
N ALA A 71 -3.77 11.92 3.48
CA ALA A 71 -2.75 11.06 2.90
C ALA A 71 -3.01 10.90 1.40
N HIS A 72 -1.94 10.79 0.61
CA HIS A 72 -1.98 10.62 -0.83
C HIS A 72 -1.22 9.35 -1.19
N LEU A 73 -1.89 8.40 -1.84
CA LEU A 73 -1.25 7.21 -2.39
C LEU A 73 -0.73 7.55 -3.77
N HIS A 74 0.60 7.54 -3.94
CA HIS A 74 1.19 7.67 -5.26
C HIS A 74 0.82 6.45 -6.12
N SER A 75 0.44 6.71 -7.37
CA SER A 75 0.27 5.70 -8.41
C SER A 75 1.63 5.11 -8.79
N THR A 76 2.22 4.35 -7.87
CA THR A 76 3.48 3.68 -8.14
C THR A 76 3.16 2.46 -8.97
N VAL A 77 3.88 2.32 -10.08
CA VAL A 77 3.97 1.13 -10.91
C VAL A 77 3.98 -0.16 -10.06
N TRP A 78 2.85 -0.88 -10.03
CA TRP A 78 2.68 -2.14 -9.29
C TRP A 78 3.02 -3.32 -10.18
N ARG A 79 4.30 -3.68 -10.27
CA ARG A 79 4.72 -4.88 -11.01
C ARG A 79 4.00 -6.12 -10.48
N VAL A 80 3.20 -6.74 -11.33
CA VAL A 80 2.59 -8.05 -11.12
C VAL A 80 3.41 -9.05 -11.89
N ASP A 81 4.06 -9.99 -11.21
CA ASP A 81 4.75 -11.08 -11.88
C ASP A 81 3.81 -12.30 -11.99
N PHE A 82 3.85 -13.00 -13.12
CA PHE A 82 3.14 -14.26 -13.29
C PHE A 82 3.99 -15.41 -12.77
N ALA A 83 3.59 -16.03 -11.65
CA ALA A 83 4.20 -17.28 -11.19
C ALA A 83 3.42 -18.49 -11.72
N LYS A 84 4.12 -19.44 -12.34
CA LYS A 84 3.55 -20.75 -12.71
C LYS A 84 3.66 -21.70 -11.52
N GLY A 85 2.56 -22.01 -10.86
CA GLY A 85 2.52 -22.96 -9.73
C GLY A 85 1.47 -24.05 -9.95
N ARG A 86 1.83 -25.33 -9.83
CA ARG A 86 0.94 -26.51 -9.97
C ARG A 86 -0.05 -26.48 -11.17
N GLY A 87 0.34 -25.87 -12.28
CA GLY A 87 -0.53 -25.75 -13.47
C GLY A 87 -1.55 -24.61 -13.44
N ARG A 88 -1.43 -23.68 -12.49
CA ARG A 88 -2.23 -22.45 -12.38
C ARG A 88 -1.35 -21.21 -12.47
N PHE A 89 -1.97 -20.10 -12.87
CA PHE A 89 -1.33 -18.79 -12.91
C PHE A 89 -1.85 -17.93 -11.76
N THR A 90 -0.92 -17.33 -11.02
CA THR A 90 -1.22 -16.34 -10.00
C THR A 90 -0.49 -15.06 -10.33
N ALA A 91 -1.20 -13.94 -10.25
CA ALA A 91 -0.58 -12.63 -10.08
C ALA A 91 0.07 -12.60 -8.69
N GLN A 92 1.34 -12.21 -8.59
CA GLN A 92 2.00 -11.90 -7.33
C GLN A 92 2.54 -10.48 -7.39
N PRO A 93 2.43 -9.69 -6.31
CA PRO A 93 2.98 -8.35 -6.35
C PRO A 93 4.49 -8.43 -6.08
N ALA A 94 5.27 -7.67 -6.82
CA ALA A 94 6.72 -7.58 -6.57
C ALA A 94 7.05 -6.90 -5.22
N SER A 95 6.14 -6.06 -4.70
CA SER A 95 6.24 -5.45 -3.38
C SER A 95 5.06 -5.91 -2.51
N GLY A 96 5.30 -6.19 -1.23
CA GLY A 96 4.46 -7.01 -0.35
C GLY A 96 3.05 -6.53 0.00
N GLN A 97 2.31 -5.87 -0.90
CA GLN A 97 0.86 -5.78 -0.83
C GLN A 97 0.19 -5.85 -2.19
N PRO A 98 -0.71 -6.82 -2.39
CA PRO A 98 -1.82 -6.72 -3.32
C PRO A 98 -3.16 -6.61 -2.53
N PRO A 99 -4.33 -6.60 -3.20
CA PRO A 99 -5.52 -7.21 -2.60
C PRO A 99 -5.12 -8.54 -1.94
N ARG A 100 -5.55 -8.74 -0.69
CA ARG A 100 -5.06 -9.82 0.21
C ARG A 100 -5.19 -11.25 -0.33
N MET A 101 -5.80 -11.45 -1.50
CA MET A 101 -5.96 -12.73 -2.18
C MET A 101 -6.09 -12.51 -3.69
N PHE A 102 -5.21 -13.12 -4.48
CA PHE A 102 -5.44 -13.29 -5.91
C PHE A 102 -6.24 -14.57 -6.14
N PRO A 103 -7.21 -14.57 -7.07
CA PRO A 103 -7.81 -15.81 -7.54
C PRO A 103 -6.76 -16.70 -8.22
N ASP A 104 -7.00 -18.01 -8.20
CA ASP A 104 -6.29 -18.94 -9.07
C ASP A 104 -6.90 -18.88 -10.47
N PHE A 105 -6.06 -18.67 -11.49
CA PHE A 105 -6.51 -18.63 -12.89
C PHE A 105 -5.98 -19.83 -13.68
N ALA A 106 -6.76 -20.29 -14.66
CA ALA A 106 -6.39 -21.41 -15.52
C ALA A 106 -5.38 -21.01 -16.60
N THR A 107 -5.42 -19.74 -17.05
CA THR A 107 -4.54 -19.24 -18.13
C THR A 107 -3.97 -17.86 -17.82
N GLN A 108 -2.85 -17.49 -18.47
CA GLN A 108 -2.32 -16.12 -18.39
C GLN A 108 -3.31 -15.08 -18.92
N HIS A 109 -4.10 -15.42 -19.94
CA HIS A 109 -5.09 -14.52 -20.53
C HIS A 109 -6.17 -14.13 -19.51
N GLU A 110 -6.65 -15.08 -18.72
CA GLU A 110 -7.62 -14.81 -17.64
C GLU A 110 -7.03 -13.89 -16.56
N VAL A 111 -5.76 -14.05 -16.22
CA VAL A 111 -5.11 -13.12 -15.26
C VAL A 111 -5.05 -11.71 -15.84
N ARG A 112 -4.66 -11.56 -17.12
CA ARG A 112 -4.60 -10.24 -17.78
C ARG A 112 -5.98 -9.58 -17.84
N GLN A 113 -7.03 -10.30 -18.23
CA GLN A 113 -8.39 -9.77 -18.23
C GLN A 113 -8.86 -9.34 -16.83
N TRP A 114 -8.58 -10.14 -15.79
CA TRP A 114 -8.93 -9.78 -14.43
C TRP A 114 -8.20 -8.53 -13.97
N LEU A 115 -6.91 -8.40 -14.29
CA LEU A 115 -6.11 -7.21 -13.99
C LEU A 115 -6.73 -5.97 -14.64
N GLU A 116 -7.05 -6.00 -15.93
CA GLU A 116 -7.72 -4.87 -16.61
C GLU A 116 -9.05 -4.48 -15.96
N GLN A 117 -9.89 -5.47 -15.64
CA GLN A 117 -11.20 -5.25 -15.01
C GLN A 117 -11.11 -4.69 -13.59
N ASN A 118 -10.00 -4.96 -12.89
CA ASN A 118 -9.77 -4.49 -11.52
C ASN A 118 -8.86 -3.25 -11.47
N GLY A 119 -8.77 -2.53 -12.59
CA GLY A 119 -8.12 -1.23 -12.67
C GLY A 119 -6.61 -1.30 -12.90
N TYR A 120 -6.03 -2.44 -13.25
CA TYR A 120 -4.62 -2.54 -13.59
C TYR A 120 -4.40 -2.30 -15.10
N ARG A 121 -3.29 -1.65 -15.47
CA ARG A 121 -2.86 -1.46 -16.87
C ARG A 121 -1.48 -2.09 -17.09
N ALA A 122 -1.26 -2.62 -18.29
CA ALA A 122 0.06 -3.11 -18.71
C ALA A 122 1.04 -1.94 -18.94
N LEU A 123 2.30 -2.14 -18.56
CA LEU A 123 3.39 -1.18 -18.74
C LEU A 123 4.40 -1.61 -19.81
N SER A 124 4.64 -2.91 -19.97
CA SER A 124 5.44 -3.45 -21.05
C SER A 124 5.05 -4.90 -21.36
N GLU A 125 4.91 -5.22 -22.65
CA GLU A 125 4.52 -6.55 -23.13
C GLU A 125 5.61 -7.64 -23.08
N PRO A 126 6.95 -7.38 -23.09
CA PRO A 126 7.93 -8.45 -22.97
C PRO A 126 8.24 -8.86 -21.52
N GLU A 127 7.91 -8.04 -20.53
CA GLU A 127 8.22 -8.29 -19.11
C GLU A 127 6.97 -8.52 -18.26
N ASP A 128 5.79 -8.50 -18.87
CA ASP A 128 4.52 -8.77 -18.19
C ASP A 128 4.30 -7.87 -16.97
N LEU A 129 4.74 -6.61 -17.06
CA LEU A 129 4.64 -5.63 -15.99
C LEU A 129 3.28 -4.96 -16.03
N TRP A 130 2.57 -5.01 -14.91
CA TRP A 130 1.30 -4.29 -14.74
C TRP A 130 1.47 -3.14 -13.74
N VAL A 131 0.45 -2.28 -13.62
CA VAL A 131 0.34 -1.25 -12.58
C VAL A 131 -1.13 -1.02 -12.26
N ALA A 132 -1.48 -0.86 -10.98
CA ALA A 132 -2.79 -0.37 -10.61
C ALA A 132 -2.96 1.09 -11.09
N SER A 133 -3.93 1.31 -11.96
CA SER A 133 -4.40 2.64 -12.34
C SER A 133 -5.03 3.28 -11.10
N ALA A 134 -4.68 4.54 -10.84
CA ALA A 134 -5.26 5.32 -9.75
C ALA A 134 -6.76 5.52 -9.90
#